data_AF-A0A5M9JNT5-F1
#
_entry.id   AF-A0A5M9JNT5-F1
#
_cell.length_a   1.000
_cell.length_b   1.000
_cell.length_c   1.000
_cell.angle_alpha   90.00
_cell.angle_beta   90.00
_cell.angle_gamma   90.00
#
_symmetry.space_group_name_H-M   'P 1'
#
loop_
_entity.id
_entity.type
_entity.pdbx_description
1 polymer ?
#
loop_
_entity_poly.entity_id
_entity_poly.type
_entity_poly.pdbx_seq_one_letter_code
_entity_poly.pdbx_strand_id
1 'polypeptide(L)'
;MYTPRRTFGPLSRSSIPQTPERTASSSSAWSFRSISGSSSRSMDSTAFWRTPRKMGMSGNVGEGVWGDLSGWRNFGDWRILNGWNRWKVRARIVMVMKRRERNFSTRARRLLRPFAFIIGFCLLSAFLLYFHTSYIYTYTPSYLPSPLPDIHSLGSYIPIQPTLPEDHSVKKKTDPIKWLTENSNNRYSITTPPNQWQKLLTNWKNPRPKAALISLVRNSELEGMIQSMTQLEARWNHKYQYPWIFFNDEAFTAEFMARTRNLTRAPCYYEVVPSEFWEIPAWIDEGRFMNSLDYLGTIGVGKGWMVSYHHMCRWNSGFFYRMERLRGLDWYWRVEPDVHFFCNINYDVFRFMRDNHLKYGFNMNILDDARSFPSLWAKTRAFAKANPHLLHPEADLSWLLDRGEYNNCQFFSNFEIGSLRFWRGDDEEDGRDLGGAHQKYFDWLDRSGGFYYERWGDAPVHTLSVAMFLPKRQVWFFGDVGYQHGINSVCPRGKEGVCACDGSRVDEGFYKLVPLESPQRKPGDTCIRQWLGGEWLRKREGWRREVEVGFGGDGFGGYVLEGGEDGSGERGGV
;
A
#
# COMPACT_ATOMS: atom_id res chain seq x y z
N MET A 1 -27.50 -35.52 -53.26
CA MET A 1 -26.15 -36.12 -53.10
C MET A 1 -25.81 -36.03 -51.63
N TYR A 2 -26.19 -37.02 -50.82
CA TYR A 2 -25.44 -38.27 -50.53
C TYR A 2 -24.09 -38.03 -49.83
N THR A 3 -24.06 -38.39 -48.55
CA THR A 3 -22.86 -38.63 -47.73
C THR A 3 -22.24 -40.00 -48.07
N PRO A 4 -21.12 -40.38 -47.44
CA PRO A 4 -21.30 -41.29 -46.30
C PRO A 4 -20.32 -41.09 -45.12
N ARG A 5 -20.78 -41.54 -43.94
CA ARG A 5 -19.97 -41.81 -42.74
C ARG A 5 -19.08 -43.05 -42.95
N ARG A 6 -18.03 -43.22 -42.13
CA ARG A 6 -17.63 -44.55 -41.63
C ARG A 6 -17.20 -44.51 -40.17
N THR A 7 -17.86 -45.36 -39.38
CA THR A 7 -17.56 -45.71 -37.98
C THR A 7 -16.91 -47.10 -37.96
N PHE A 8 -15.91 -47.32 -37.10
CA PHE A 8 -15.55 -48.67 -36.64
C PHE A 8 -14.91 -48.64 -35.24
N GLY A 9 -15.25 -49.67 -34.48
CA GLY A 9 -14.56 -50.23 -33.32
C GLY A 9 -15.17 -51.63 -33.09
N PRO A 10 -14.93 -52.31 -31.96
CA PRO A 10 -13.76 -52.31 -31.08
C PRO A 10 -13.15 -53.73 -30.95
N LEU A 11 -11.92 -53.87 -30.42
CA LEU A 11 -11.38 -55.15 -29.91
C LEU A 11 -10.49 -54.93 -28.67
N SER A 12 -10.21 -55.99 -27.90
CA SER A 12 -9.87 -55.89 -26.46
C SER A 12 -8.80 -56.88 -25.97
N ARG A 13 -8.22 -56.59 -24.79
CA ARG A 13 -7.36 -57.45 -23.91
C ARG A 13 -5.96 -57.80 -24.49
N SER A 14 -4.88 -57.95 -23.72
CA SER A 14 -4.55 -57.78 -22.28
C SER A 14 -3.08 -57.27 -22.15
N SER A 15 -2.35 -57.12 -21.02
CA SER A 15 -2.41 -57.67 -19.66
C SER A 15 -1.80 -56.70 -18.61
N ILE A 16 -1.45 -57.16 -17.40
CA ILE A 16 -0.87 -56.41 -16.26
C ILE A 16 0.33 -57.22 -15.68
N PRO A 17 1.34 -56.60 -15.03
CA PRO A 17 1.50 -56.68 -13.55
C PRO A 17 1.78 -55.28 -12.91
N GLN A 18 1.02 -54.75 -11.94
CA GLN A 18 0.97 -55.06 -10.49
C GLN A 18 2.26 -54.69 -9.71
N THR A 19 2.33 -53.50 -9.05
CA THR A 19 1.99 -53.16 -7.63
C THR A 19 3.27 -52.96 -6.76
N PRO A 20 3.27 -52.23 -5.60
CA PRO A 20 2.14 -51.96 -4.70
C PRO A 20 1.89 -50.51 -4.23
N GLU A 21 0.72 -50.36 -3.61
CA GLU A 21 0.19 -49.15 -2.95
C GLU A 21 0.85 -48.88 -1.59
N ARG A 22 0.64 -47.65 -1.08
CA ARG A 22 0.68 -47.40 0.36
C ARG A 22 -0.46 -46.47 0.77
N THR A 23 -1.28 -46.93 1.71
CA THR A 23 -2.46 -46.24 2.24
C THR A 23 -2.11 -45.32 3.40
N ALA A 24 -2.81 -44.19 3.49
CA ALA A 24 -3.03 -43.47 4.74
C ALA A 24 -4.29 -42.59 4.61
N SER A 25 -5.34 -42.93 5.37
CA SER A 25 -6.53 -42.10 5.54
C SER A 25 -6.49 -41.40 6.89
N SER A 26 -6.97 -40.15 6.96
CA SER A 26 -7.44 -39.55 8.21
C SER A 26 -8.52 -38.51 7.93
N SER A 27 -9.76 -38.97 8.00
CA SER A 27 -10.92 -38.08 8.16
C SER A 27 -10.99 -37.59 9.60
N SER A 28 -11.19 -36.29 9.81
CA SER A 28 -11.54 -35.73 11.12
C SER A 28 -12.62 -34.64 10.96
N ALA A 29 -13.86 -35.09 10.80
CA ALA A 29 -15.02 -34.21 10.92
C ALA A 29 -15.24 -33.84 12.40
N TRP A 30 -15.34 -32.55 12.70
CA TRP A 30 -15.83 -32.03 13.97
C TRP A 30 -17.07 -31.20 13.71
N SER A 31 -18.25 -31.77 13.98
CA SER A 31 -19.48 -31.00 14.04
C SER A 31 -19.61 -30.36 15.42
N PHE A 32 -20.08 -29.12 15.46
CA PHE A 32 -20.67 -28.55 16.67
C PHE A 32 -22.06 -28.01 16.38
N ARG A 33 -22.96 -28.25 17.33
CA ARG A 33 -24.39 -27.99 17.21
C ARG A 33 -24.70 -26.49 17.22
N SER A 34 -25.73 -26.12 16.46
CA SER A 34 -26.50 -24.90 16.67
C SER A 34 -27.08 -24.84 18.09
N ILE A 35 -26.92 -23.71 18.77
CA ILE A 35 -27.77 -23.31 19.90
C ILE A 35 -28.24 -21.88 19.66
N SER A 36 -29.55 -21.70 19.62
CA SER A 36 -30.22 -20.40 19.65
C SER A 36 -30.28 -19.84 21.07
N GLY A 37 -29.92 -18.59 21.27
CA GLY A 37 -30.04 -17.92 22.58
C GLY A 37 -29.71 -16.43 22.50
N SER A 38 -30.56 -15.59 23.08
CA SER A 38 -30.52 -14.13 22.96
C SER A 38 -29.78 -13.42 24.11
N SER A 39 -29.52 -12.12 23.89
CA SER A 39 -29.36 -11.04 24.87
C SER A 39 -27.95 -10.51 25.23
N SER A 40 -27.72 -9.27 24.79
CA SER A 40 -27.15 -8.10 25.49
C SER A 40 -25.93 -8.17 26.44
N ARG A 41 -25.03 -7.22 26.15
CA ARG A 41 -24.16 -6.41 27.06
C ARG A 41 -22.79 -6.94 27.51
N SER A 42 -21.77 -6.24 27.02
CA SER A 42 -20.53 -5.76 27.68
C SER A 42 -19.71 -6.71 28.57
N MET A 43 -18.43 -6.89 28.21
CA MET A 43 -17.32 -6.65 29.15
C MET A 43 -15.97 -6.51 28.45
N ASP A 44 -15.06 -5.76 29.09
CA ASP A 44 -13.63 -5.75 28.80
C ASP A 44 -13.01 -7.16 28.91
N SER A 45 -11.91 -7.39 28.21
CA SER A 45 -10.91 -8.37 28.69
C SER A 45 -9.49 -8.00 28.26
N THR A 46 -8.63 -7.84 29.26
CA THR A 46 -7.18 -7.69 29.10
C THR A 46 -6.47 -9.04 29.16
N ALA A 47 -5.40 -9.17 28.37
CA ALA A 47 -4.27 -10.08 28.51
C ALA A 47 -4.49 -11.61 28.50
N PHE A 48 -3.82 -12.31 27.56
CA PHE A 48 -3.18 -13.60 27.85
C PHE A 48 -2.11 -13.98 26.81
N TRP A 49 -0.83 -13.97 27.22
CA TRP A 49 0.22 -14.84 26.65
C TRP A 49 1.26 -15.14 27.74
N ARG A 50 1.45 -16.43 28.05
CA ARG A 50 2.52 -16.92 28.94
C ARG A 50 3.59 -17.63 28.11
N THR A 51 4.85 -17.33 28.38
CA THR A 51 6.02 -18.00 27.76
C THR A 51 6.28 -19.39 28.38
N PRO A 52 6.86 -20.36 27.62
CA PRO A 52 7.16 -21.69 28.15
C PRO A 52 8.45 -21.74 28.98
N ARG A 53 8.51 -22.67 29.95
CA ARG A 53 9.70 -22.96 30.78
C ARG A 53 10.73 -23.81 30.02
N LYS A 54 12.02 -23.59 30.31
CA LYS A 54 13.10 -24.53 29.94
C LYS A 54 13.13 -25.75 30.87
N MET A 55 13.47 -26.89 30.29
CA MET A 55 13.66 -28.18 30.95
C MET A 55 15.06 -28.24 31.60
N GLY A 56 15.18 -28.82 32.79
CA GLY A 56 16.46 -28.99 33.48
C GLY A 56 17.00 -30.42 33.40
N MET A 57 18.32 -30.57 33.46
CA MET A 57 18.99 -31.83 33.82
C MET A 57 19.96 -31.56 34.96
N SER A 58 20.07 -32.53 35.87
CA SER A 58 20.80 -32.45 37.12
C SER A 58 22.17 -33.15 37.04
N GLY A 59 23.10 -32.72 37.90
CA GLY A 59 24.36 -33.41 38.17
C GLY A 59 24.98 -32.90 39.48
N ASN A 60 25.09 -33.76 40.49
CA ASN A 60 25.61 -33.45 41.82
C ASN A 60 26.89 -34.25 42.11
N VAL A 61 28.01 -33.57 42.41
CA VAL A 61 29.15 -33.94 43.28
C VAL A 61 29.86 -32.62 43.60
N GLY A 62 30.39 -32.28 44.77
CA GLY A 62 30.48 -32.91 46.10
C GLY A 62 31.36 -31.97 46.98
N GLU A 63 31.16 -31.94 48.30
CA GLU A 63 31.70 -30.88 49.18
C GLU A 63 33.18 -31.03 49.59
N GLY A 64 33.78 -29.90 50.00
CA GLY A 64 34.82 -29.85 51.04
C GLY A 64 36.24 -29.49 50.59
N VAL A 65 36.71 -28.28 50.91
CA VAL A 65 37.48 -27.95 52.14
C VAL A 65 37.38 -26.44 52.40
N TRP A 66 37.18 -26.04 53.66
CA TRP A 66 37.16 -24.65 54.13
C TRP A 66 38.53 -24.23 54.71
N GLY A 67 38.83 -22.92 54.74
CA GLY A 67 39.87 -22.39 55.67
C GLY A 67 40.54 -21.08 55.25
N ASP A 68 40.12 -19.98 55.90
CA ASP A 68 40.79 -18.68 56.08
C ASP A 68 40.74 -17.62 54.96
N LEU A 69 39.90 -16.58 55.10
CA LEU A 69 40.04 -15.35 55.93
C LEU A 69 41.03 -14.34 55.34
N SER A 70 40.80 -13.01 55.35
CA SER A 70 39.56 -12.22 55.40
C SER A 70 39.88 -10.75 55.01
N GLY A 71 38.86 -9.98 54.62
CA GLY A 71 39.00 -8.61 54.10
C GLY A 71 39.38 -8.58 52.61
N TRP A 72 38.92 -7.63 51.79
CA TRP A 72 38.39 -6.30 52.12
C TRP A 72 36.98 -6.09 51.53
N ARG A 73 36.08 -5.48 52.32
CA ARG A 73 34.86 -4.81 51.82
C ARG A 73 34.92 -3.33 52.23
N ASN A 74 34.23 -2.48 51.46
CA ASN A 74 33.96 -1.05 51.69
C ASN A 74 35.10 -0.07 51.35
N PHE A 75 35.04 0.46 50.13
CA PHE A 75 35.14 1.90 49.79
C PHE A 75 34.42 2.06 48.44
N GLY A 76 33.41 2.93 48.25
CA GLY A 76 32.89 3.97 49.13
C GLY A 76 33.26 5.36 48.62
N ASP A 77 32.49 5.83 47.63
CA ASP A 77 32.47 7.17 47.03
C ASP A 77 33.76 7.74 46.40
N TRP A 78 33.63 8.38 45.23
CA TRP A 78 34.73 8.97 44.46
C TRP A 78 34.78 10.51 44.57
N ARG A 79 34.10 11.07 45.57
CA ARG A 79 34.19 12.48 45.96
C ARG A 79 34.74 12.56 47.38
N ILE A 80 35.56 13.59 47.65
CA ILE A 80 36.35 13.80 48.88
C ILE A 80 37.66 12.97 48.94
N LEU A 81 38.75 13.52 48.40
CA LEU A 81 40.11 13.22 48.87
C LEU A 81 41.10 14.34 48.48
N ASN A 82 41.74 14.95 49.50
CA ASN A 82 42.59 16.14 49.35
C ASN A 82 43.99 15.83 48.76
N GLY A 83 44.66 16.88 48.27
CA GLY A 83 45.88 16.83 47.44
C GLY A 83 47.11 16.10 48.00
N TRP A 84 47.11 15.72 49.29
CA TRP A 84 48.21 14.99 49.93
C TRP A 84 48.43 13.55 49.39
N ASN A 85 47.39 12.88 48.88
CA ASN A 85 47.55 11.51 48.35
C ASN A 85 48.15 11.44 46.93
N ARG A 86 48.17 12.53 46.16
CA ARG A 86 48.83 12.57 44.83
C ARG A 86 50.37 12.51 44.91
N TRP A 87 50.96 13.01 46.00
CA TRP A 87 52.42 13.02 46.18
C TRP A 87 53.00 11.63 46.48
N LYS A 88 52.34 10.84 47.34
CA LYS A 88 52.81 9.48 47.71
C LYS A 88 52.83 8.51 46.52
N VAL A 89 51.88 8.64 45.58
CA VAL A 89 51.86 7.82 44.35
C VAL A 89 53.01 8.22 43.40
N ARG A 90 53.25 9.52 43.19
CA ARG A 90 54.41 10.00 42.39
C ARG A 90 55.75 9.57 43.00
N ALA A 91 55.92 9.66 44.32
CA ALA A 91 57.16 9.28 44.99
C ALA A 91 57.48 7.77 44.86
N ARG A 92 56.47 6.88 44.91
CA ARG A 92 56.68 5.44 44.72
C ARG A 92 57.11 5.07 43.30
N ILE A 93 56.54 5.69 42.27
CA ILE A 93 56.92 5.43 40.87
C ILE A 93 58.36 5.88 40.59
N VAL A 94 58.75 7.07 41.07
CA VAL A 94 60.13 7.57 40.91
C VAL A 94 61.16 6.69 41.64
N MET A 95 60.85 6.17 42.84
CA MET A 95 61.76 5.25 43.54
C MET A 95 61.92 3.89 42.85
N VAL A 96 60.88 3.36 42.19
CA VAL A 96 60.97 2.11 41.42
C VAL A 96 61.84 2.28 40.17
N MET A 97 61.79 3.44 39.50
CA MET A 97 62.67 3.72 38.36
C MET A 97 64.13 3.94 38.80
N LYS A 98 64.38 4.66 39.91
CA LYS A 98 65.74 4.99 40.38
C LYS A 98 66.52 3.82 41.00
N ARG A 99 65.91 2.64 41.19
CA ARG A 99 66.59 1.43 41.70
C ARG A 99 67.09 0.49 40.60
N ARG A 100 66.86 0.80 39.31
CA ARG A 100 67.23 -0.07 38.17
C ARG A 100 68.35 0.48 37.26
N GLU A 101 69.00 1.57 37.66
CA GLU A 101 70.08 2.24 36.88
C GLU A 101 71.52 1.88 37.30
N ARG A 102 71.71 0.95 38.25
CA ARG A 102 73.05 0.44 38.60
C ARG A 102 73.23 -0.99 38.13
N ASN A 103 73.63 -1.12 36.86
CA ASN A 103 74.57 -2.11 36.29
C ASN A 103 74.35 -2.26 34.79
N PHE A 104 74.82 -1.28 34.00
CA PHE A 104 74.94 -1.44 32.54
C PHE A 104 76.39 -1.24 32.10
N SER A 105 77.04 -2.39 31.82
CA SER A 105 78.39 -2.49 31.28
C SER A 105 78.58 -1.65 30.01
N THR A 106 79.78 -1.13 29.82
CA THR A 106 80.23 -0.34 28.67
C THR A 106 80.05 -1.03 27.31
N ARG A 107 79.72 -2.33 27.27
CA ARG A 107 79.38 -3.06 26.04
C ARG A 107 78.00 -2.69 25.44
N ALA A 108 77.01 -2.34 26.26
CA ALA A 108 75.64 -2.10 25.77
C ALA A 108 75.50 -0.80 24.94
N ARG A 109 76.32 0.22 25.23
CA ARG A 109 76.30 1.50 24.50
C ARG A 109 76.72 1.41 23.03
N ARG A 110 77.30 0.28 22.58
CA ARG A 110 77.64 0.05 21.16
C ARG A 110 76.50 -0.55 20.33
N LEU A 111 75.48 -1.14 20.95
CA LEU A 111 74.31 -1.72 20.24
C LEU A 111 73.09 -0.78 20.19
N LEU A 112 73.01 0.22 21.08
CA LEU A 112 71.91 1.20 21.11
C LEU A 112 72.00 2.27 20.01
N ARG A 113 73.20 2.53 19.45
CA ARG A 113 73.40 3.53 18.38
C ARG A 113 72.67 3.21 17.06
N PRO A 114 72.77 2.00 16.47
CA PRO A 114 72.01 1.68 15.26
C PRO A 114 70.50 1.66 15.51
N PHE A 115 70.04 1.20 16.68
CA PHE A 115 68.61 1.19 17.02
C PHE A 115 67.99 2.61 17.09
N ALA A 116 68.70 3.57 17.68
CA ALA A 116 68.27 4.96 17.69
C ALA A 116 68.22 5.56 16.27
N PHE A 117 69.15 5.20 15.39
CA PHE A 117 69.13 5.59 13.97
C PHE A 117 67.96 4.98 13.20
N ILE A 118 67.64 3.71 13.41
CA ILE A 118 66.50 3.04 12.78
C ILE A 118 65.18 3.68 13.23
N ILE A 119 65.00 3.93 14.53
CA ILE A 119 63.80 4.60 15.05
C ILE A 119 63.69 6.03 14.50
N GLY A 120 64.79 6.78 14.47
CA GLY A 120 64.83 8.12 13.87
C GLY A 120 64.48 8.10 12.38
N PHE A 121 65.00 7.13 11.62
CA PHE A 121 64.69 6.96 10.20
C PHE A 121 63.22 6.60 9.96
N CYS A 122 62.65 5.67 10.75
CA CYS A 122 61.23 5.31 10.67
C CYS A 122 60.29 6.49 11.02
N LEU A 123 60.65 7.31 12.01
CA LEU A 123 59.87 8.50 12.35
C LEU A 123 59.98 9.57 11.26
N LEU A 124 61.17 9.77 10.67
CA LEU A 124 61.37 10.72 9.57
C LEU A 124 60.63 10.27 8.30
N SER A 125 60.65 8.98 7.96
CA SER A 125 59.95 8.46 6.78
C SER A 125 58.43 8.44 6.97
N ALA A 126 57.93 8.17 8.18
CA ALA A 126 56.51 8.35 8.50
C ALA A 126 56.07 9.83 8.41
N PHE A 127 56.90 10.75 8.88
CA PHE A 127 56.65 12.20 8.76
C PHE A 127 56.64 12.64 7.28
N LEU A 128 57.64 12.21 6.50
CA LEU A 128 57.69 12.51 5.06
C LEU A 128 56.50 11.90 4.30
N LEU A 129 56.07 10.67 4.62
CA LEU A 129 54.87 10.07 4.04
C LEU A 129 53.60 10.87 4.36
N TYR A 130 53.43 11.30 5.62
CA TYR A 130 52.28 12.12 6.04
C TYR A 130 52.21 13.45 5.26
N PHE A 131 53.34 14.17 5.15
CA PHE A 131 53.40 15.41 4.37
C PHE A 131 53.29 15.18 2.86
N HIS A 132 53.82 14.07 2.32
CA HIS A 132 53.67 13.74 0.90
C HIS A 132 52.21 13.42 0.53
N THR A 133 51.45 12.76 1.43
CA THR A 133 50.01 12.54 1.24
C THR A 133 49.22 13.84 1.30
N SER A 134 49.54 14.76 2.24
CA SER A 134 48.89 16.08 2.30
C SER A 134 49.24 16.99 1.11
N TYR A 135 50.45 16.88 0.56
CA TYR A 135 50.89 17.65 -0.61
C TYR A 135 50.20 17.18 -1.90
N ILE A 136 50.09 15.86 -2.12
CA ILE A 136 49.31 15.31 -3.25
C ILE A 136 47.83 15.71 -3.16
N TYR A 137 47.26 15.75 -1.95
CA TYR A 137 45.85 16.15 -1.77
C TYR A 137 45.55 17.63 -2.03
N THR A 138 46.58 18.48 -2.17
CA THR A 138 46.40 19.94 -2.32
C THR A 138 46.91 20.50 -3.66
N TYR A 139 47.84 19.83 -4.35
CA TYR A 139 48.46 20.38 -5.58
C TYR A 139 48.77 19.33 -6.67
N THR A 140 47.73 18.72 -7.26
CA THR A 140 47.81 18.13 -8.62
C THR A 140 46.50 18.33 -9.40
N PRO A 141 46.49 19.10 -10.50
CA PRO A 141 45.32 19.23 -11.36
C PRO A 141 45.20 18.08 -12.37
N SER A 142 44.03 17.46 -12.44
CA SER A 142 43.48 16.62 -13.53
C SER A 142 44.28 15.40 -14.02
N TYR A 143 43.71 14.18 -13.89
CA TYR A 143 43.11 13.41 -14.99
C TYR A 143 42.62 12.00 -14.52
N LEU A 144 41.54 11.50 -15.14
CA LEU A 144 40.79 10.23 -14.87
C LEU A 144 39.99 10.11 -13.55
N PRO A 145 38.92 9.29 -13.54
CA PRO A 145 37.85 9.14 -14.52
C PRO A 145 36.52 9.70 -13.98
N SER A 146 35.45 9.70 -14.79
CA SER A 146 34.14 10.25 -14.42
C SER A 146 33.66 9.78 -13.02
N PRO A 147 33.23 10.68 -12.12
CA PRO A 147 32.74 10.27 -10.82
C PRO A 147 31.48 9.41 -10.98
N LEU A 148 31.41 8.33 -10.20
CA LEU A 148 30.15 7.64 -9.94
C LEU A 148 29.14 8.69 -9.42
N PRO A 149 27.87 8.67 -9.87
CA PRO A 149 26.91 9.70 -9.50
C PRO A 149 26.70 9.69 -7.99
N ASP A 150 26.83 10.88 -7.39
CA ASP A 150 26.58 11.10 -5.97
C ASP A 150 25.15 10.67 -5.63
N ILE A 151 25.02 9.67 -4.76
CA ILE A 151 23.73 9.13 -4.32
C ILE A 151 22.89 10.20 -3.61
N HIS A 152 23.52 11.27 -3.10
CA HIS A 152 22.83 12.40 -2.46
C HIS A 152 22.44 13.53 -3.43
N SER A 153 22.81 13.45 -4.71
CA SER A 153 22.30 14.38 -5.74
C SER A 153 20.92 13.98 -6.31
N LEU A 154 20.35 12.86 -5.87
CA LEU A 154 19.01 12.38 -6.27
C LEU A 154 17.83 13.19 -5.70
N GLY A 155 18.10 14.25 -4.91
CA GLY A 155 17.11 14.99 -4.12
C GLY A 155 16.51 16.26 -4.73
N SER A 156 16.72 16.56 -6.04
CA SER A 156 16.14 17.77 -6.67
C SER A 156 15.55 17.53 -8.06
N TYR A 157 14.65 16.55 -8.18
CA TYR A 157 13.59 16.69 -9.18
C TYR A 157 12.63 17.79 -8.71
N ILE A 158 12.90 19.02 -9.13
CA ILE A 158 11.88 20.06 -9.18
C ILE A 158 11.07 19.74 -10.45
N PRO A 159 9.83 19.23 -10.35
CA PRO A 159 8.99 19.11 -11.54
C PRO A 159 8.89 20.49 -12.20
N ILE A 160 8.96 20.53 -13.53
CA ILE A 160 8.63 21.74 -14.29
C ILE A 160 7.13 21.95 -14.12
N GLN A 161 6.76 22.64 -13.04
CA GLN A 161 5.43 23.12 -12.80
C GLN A 161 5.19 24.25 -13.81
N PRO A 162 4.26 24.10 -14.77
CA PRO A 162 3.73 25.27 -15.43
C PRO A 162 3.09 26.14 -14.34
N THR A 163 3.62 27.35 -14.14
CA THR A 163 2.96 28.33 -13.27
C THR A 163 1.67 28.77 -13.96
N LEU A 164 0.61 27.99 -13.73
CA LEU A 164 -0.73 28.43 -14.02
C LEU A 164 -1.01 29.66 -13.15
N PRO A 165 -1.61 30.73 -13.70
CA PRO A 165 -2.30 31.70 -12.87
C PRO A 165 -3.28 30.97 -11.96
N GLU A 166 -3.54 31.50 -10.76
CA GLU A 166 -4.74 31.09 -10.03
C GLU A 166 -5.97 31.48 -10.87
N ASP A 167 -6.44 30.55 -11.68
CA ASP A 167 -7.68 30.73 -12.40
C ASP A 167 -8.83 30.61 -11.40
N HIS A 168 -9.21 31.74 -10.83
CA HIS A 168 -10.41 31.87 -10.00
C HIS A 168 -11.71 31.50 -10.76
N SER A 169 -11.64 31.22 -12.07
CA SER A 169 -12.72 30.63 -12.87
C SER A 169 -12.76 29.10 -12.86
N VAL A 170 -11.84 28.40 -12.16
CA VAL A 170 -11.98 26.97 -11.83
C VAL A 170 -13.19 26.77 -10.90
N LYS A 171 -14.34 26.59 -11.55
CA LYS A 171 -15.67 26.51 -10.93
C LYS A 171 -15.68 25.48 -9.80
N LYS A 172 -16.42 25.82 -8.73
CA LYS A 172 -16.76 24.96 -7.59
C LYS A 172 -16.83 23.48 -7.99
N LYS A 173 -16.16 22.60 -7.22
CA LYS A 173 -16.37 21.15 -7.30
C LYS A 173 -17.86 20.86 -7.40
N THR A 174 -18.25 20.24 -8.50
CA THR A 174 -19.63 20.06 -8.92
C THR A 174 -20.28 18.95 -8.10
N ASP A 175 -21.17 19.28 -7.18
CA ASP A 175 -22.10 18.28 -6.62
C ASP A 175 -22.74 17.52 -7.81
N PRO A 176 -22.65 16.18 -7.87
CA PRO A 176 -23.17 15.40 -8.98
C PRO A 176 -24.67 15.63 -9.24
N ILE A 177 -25.45 15.90 -8.18
CA ILE A 177 -26.90 16.15 -8.27
C ILE A 177 -27.16 17.56 -8.82
N LYS A 178 -26.46 18.57 -8.31
CA LYS A 178 -26.49 19.93 -8.86
C LYS A 178 -26.03 19.97 -10.31
N TRP A 179 -24.93 19.30 -10.66
CA TRP A 179 -24.45 19.23 -12.04
C TRP A 179 -25.50 18.59 -12.96
N LEU A 180 -26.19 17.52 -12.53
CA LEU A 180 -27.30 16.94 -13.29
C LEU A 180 -28.53 17.83 -13.36
N THR A 181 -28.78 18.65 -12.34
CA THR A 181 -29.82 19.68 -12.37
C THR A 181 -29.49 20.71 -13.45
N GLU A 182 -28.26 21.24 -13.45
CA GLU A 182 -27.80 22.30 -14.36
C GLU A 182 -27.68 21.81 -15.82
N ASN A 183 -27.16 20.59 -16.04
CA ASN A 183 -26.80 20.09 -17.38
C ASN A 183 -27.80 19.11 -17.99
N SER A 184 -28.73 18.57 -17.18
CA SER A 184 -29.76 17.64 -17.67
C SER A 184 -31.18 17.95 -17.20
N ASN A 185 -31.39 19.02 -16.42
CA ASN A 185 -32.65 19.31 -15.73
C ASN A 185 -33.19 18.09 -14.97
N ASN A 186 -32.30 17.41 -14.24
CA ASN A 186 -32.58 16.17 -13.50
C ASN A 186 -33.16 15.00 -14.34
N ARG A 187 -33.03 15.03 -15.68
CA ARG A 187 -33.54 13.95 -16.55
C ARG A 187 -32.93 12.57 -16.24
N TYR A 188 -31.67 12.54 -15.81
CA TYR A 188 -30.91 11.31 -15.49
C TYR A 188 -30.61 11.14 -14.00
N SER A 189 -31.15 12.01 -13.14
CA SER A 189 -31.18 11.81 -11.70
C SER A 189 -32.55 11.29 -11.27
N ILE A 190 -32.57 10.60 -10.13
CA ILE A 190 -33.69 9.79 -9.64
C ILE A 190 -34.12 10.35 -8.27
N THR A 191 -34.80 11.51 -8.32
CA THR A 191 -35.10 12.40 -7.17
C THR A 191 -36.58 12.45 -6.73
N THR A 192 -37.53 12.20 -7.64
CA THR A 192 -38.99 12.02 -7.43
C THR A 192 -39.47 10.57 -7.09
N PRO A 193 -40.78 10.34 -6.82
CA PRO A 193 -41.28 9.06 -6.27
C PRO A 193 -41.12 7.81 -7.17
N PRO A 194 -41.16 6.59 -6.59
CA PRO A 194 -40.75 5.34 -7.25
C PRO A 194 -41.46 4.99 -8.58
N ASN A 195 -42.67 5.50 -8.79
CA ASN A 195 -43.61 5.01 -9.81
C ASN A 195 -43.40 5.63 -11.21
N GLN A 196 -42.47 6.59 -11.38
CA GLN A 196 -42.21 7.26 -12.66
C GLN A 196 -40.93 6.80 -13.39
N TRP A 197 -39.97 6.17 -12.70
CA TRP A 197 -38.63 5.91 -13.24
C TRP A 197 -38.57 4.94 -14.42
N GLN A 198 -39.45 3.94 -14.43
CA GLN A 198 -39.56 2.99 -15.54
C GLN A 198 -39.93 3.66 -16.87
N LYS A 199 -40.68 4.78 -16.83
CA LYS A 199 -40.99 5.60 -18.02
C LYS A 199 -39.88 6.59 -18.37
N LEU A 200 -38.94 6.86 -17.47
CA LEU A 200 -37.79 7.74 -17.73
C LEU A 200 -36.63 6.96 -18.36
N LEU A 201 -36.38 5.74 -17.90
CA LEU A 201 -35.42 4.80 -18.50
C LEU A 201 -35.64 4.61 -20.02
N THR A 202 -36.89 4.46 -20.46
CA THR A 202 -37.23 4.31 -21.89
C THR A 202 -37.15 5.62 -22.68
N ASN A 203 -37.20 6.77 -22.01
CA ASN A 203 -37.18 8.11 -22.62
C ASN A 203 -35.77 8.72 -22.68
N TRP A 204 -34.73 8.04 -22.18
CA TRP A 204 -33.34 8.50 -22.23
C TRP A 204 -32.72 8.41 -23.64
N LYS A 205 -33.18 9.30 -24.54
CA LYS A 205 -32.80 9.41 -25.97
C LYS A 205 -31.33 9.81 -26.27
N ASN A 206 -30.42 9.74 -25.31
CA ASN A 206 -28.98 9.92 -25.53
C ASN A 206 -28.25 8.64 -25.14
N PRO A 207 -27.28 8.16 -25.93
CA PRO A 207 -26.67 6.86 -25.74
C PRO A 207 -26.18 6.70 -24.31
N ARG A 208 -26.68 5.64 -23.67
CA ARG A 208 -26.26 5.20 -22.35
C ARG A 208 -24.75 4.94 -22.36
N PRO A 209 -23.99 5.35 -21.33
CA PRO A 209 -22.60 4.92 -21.17
C PRO A 209 -22.45 3.40 -21.35
N LYS A 210 -21.46 2.95 -22.10
CA LYS A 210 -21.14 1.52 -22.20
C LYS A 210 -20.36 1.15 -20.94
N ALA A 211 -21.04 0.58 -19.96
CA ALA A 211 -20.48 0.36 -18.64
C ALA A 211 -21.00 -0.92 -17.98
N ALA A 212 -20.25 -1.43 -17.01
CA ALA A 212 -20.63 -2.57 -16.19
C ALA A 212 -20.15 -2.42 -14.74
N LEU A 213 -20.83 -3.11 -13.82
CA LEU A 213 -20.31 -3.44 -12.50
C LEU A 213 -19.41 -4.67 -12.65
N ILE A 214 -18.21 -4.65 -12.07
CA ILE A 214 -17.25 -5.77 -12.16
C ILE A 214 -16.84 -6.28 -10.78
N SER A 215 -16.69 -7.59 -10.66
CA SER A 215 -16.27 -8.25 -9.42
C SER A 215 -15.34 -9.42 -9.74
N LEU A 216 -14.12 -9.40 -9.22
CA LEU A 216 -13.25 -10.58 -9.17
C LEU A 216 -13.55 -11.29 -7.84
N VAL A 217 -14.09 -12.50 -7.90
CA VAL A 217 -14.68 -13.14 -6.72
C VAL A 217 -14.72 -14.66 -6.86
N ARG A 218 -14.34 -15.38 -5.80
CA ARG A 218 -14.33 -16.85 -5.80
C ARG A 218 -15.70 -17.42 -5.45
N ASN A 219 -15.92 -18.67 -5.85
CA ASN A 219 -17.13 -19.43 -5.50
C ASN A 219 -17.42 -19.46 -3.99
N SER A 220 -16.37 -19.46 -3.14
CA SER A 220 -16.47 -19.47 -1.68
C SER A 220 -16.85 -18.12 -1.06
N GLU A 221 -16.80 -17.02 -1.81
CA GLU A 221 -17.12 -15.66 -1.35
C GLU A 221 -18.56 -15.25 -1.70
N LEU A 222 -19.39 -16.22 -2.10
CA LEU A 222 -20.77 -16.03 -2.56
C LEU A 222 -21.64 -15.20 -1.61
N GLU A 223 -21.67 -15.51 -0.31
CA GLU A 223 -22.55 -14.78 0.63
C GLU A 223 -22.10 -13.31 0.82
N GLY A 224 -20.79 -13.04 0.84
CA GLY A 224 -20.25 -11.68 0.86
C GLY A 224 -20.53 -10.90 -0.44
N MET A 225 -20.53 -11.59 -1.58
CA MET A 225 -20.94 -11.00 -2.86
C MET A 225 -22.45 -10.71 -2.87
N ILE A 226 -23.28 -11.62 -2.36
CA ILE A 226 -24.73 -11.46 -2.23
C ILE A 226 -25.08 -10.25 -1.36
N GLN A 227 -24.41 -10.08 -0.22
CA GLN A 227 -24.55 -8.89 0.62
C GLN A 227 -24.27 -7.60 -0.18
N SER A 228 -23.13 -7.58 -0.87
CA SER A 228 -22.62 -6.41 -1.60
C SER A 228 -23.52 -6.03 -2.77
N MET A 229 -23.94 -7.02 -3.58
CA MET A 229 -24.93 -6.86 -4.64
C MET A 229 -26.26 -6.36 -4.09
N THR A 230 -26.78 -6.95 -3.02
CA THR A 230 -28.09 -6.58 -2.44
C THR A 230 -28.11 -5.11 -2.02
N GLN A 231 -27.04 -4.62 -1.38
CA GLN A 231 -26.94 -3.23 -1.00
C GLN A 231 -26.77 -2.31 -2.22
N LEU A 232 -25.89 -2.62 -3.18
CA LEU A 232 -25.68 -1.75 -4.34
C LEU A 232 -26.90 -1.70 -5.27
N GLU A 233 -27.60 -2.82 -5.46
CA GLU A 233 -28.89 -2.86 -6.15
C GLU A 233 -29.91 -1.97 -5.42
N ALA A 234 -30.09 -2.14 -4.10
CA ALA A 234 -31.04 -1.35 -3.31
C ALA A 234 -30.73 0.16 -3.33
N ARG A 235 -29.47 0.57 -3.25
CA ARG A 235 -29.05 1.98 -3.24
C ARG A 235 -29.03 2.62 -4.62
N TRP A 236 -28.66 1.87 -5.66
CA TRP A 236 -28.32 2.42 -6.97
C TRP A 236 -28.79 1.57 -8.15
N ASN A 237 -28.27 0.35 -8.33
CA ASN A 237 -28.35 -0.31 -9.64
C ASN A 237 -29.77 -0.76 -10.03
N HIS A 238 -30.70 -0.95 -9.09
CA HIS A 238 -32.09 -1.24 -9.42
C HIS A 238 -32.70 -0.14 -10.31
N LYS A 239 -32.23 1.10 -10.15
CA LYS A 239 -32.67 2.28 -10.88
C LYS A 239 -32.09 2.34 -12.29
N TYR A 240 -30.81 1.98 -12.44
CA TYR A 240 -30.07 2.20 -13.69
C TYR A 240 -29.96 0.94 -14.55
N GLN A 241 -29.86 -0.26 -13.97
CA GLN A 241 -29.75 -1.54 -14.68
C GLN A 241 -28.47 -1.69 -15.51
N TYR A 242 -27.30 -1.33 -14.96
CA TYR A 242 -26.02 -1.69 -15.58
C TYR A 242 -25.72 -3.18 -15.34
N PRO A 243 -25.15 -3.89 -16.32
CA PRO A 243 -24.85 -5.31 -16.20
C PRO A 243 -23.76 -5.56 -15.16
N TRP A 244 -23.81 -6.75 -14.54
CA TRP A 244 -22.76 -7.30 -13.70
C TRP A 244 -21.87 -8.24 -14.52
N ILE A 245 -20.56 -8.18 -14.29
CA ILE A 245 -19.58 -9.10 -14.88
C ILE A 245 -18.71 -9.65 -13.74
N PHE A 246 -18.82 -10.95 -13.51
CA PHE A 246 -18.05 -11.67 -12.51
C PHE A 246 -16.85 -12.34 -13.17
N PHE A 247 -15.70 -12.22 -12.53
CA PHE A 247 -14.43 -12.84 -12.91
C PHE A 247 -13.99 -13.80 -11.79
N ASN A 248 -13.43 -14.94 -12.15
CA ASN A 248 -12.85 -15.90 -11.21
C ASN A 248 -11.72 -16.68 -11.91
N ASP A 249 -10.70 -17.11 -11.18
CA ASP A 249 -9.64 -17.97 -11.71
C ASP A 249 -10.11 -19.43 -11.91
N GLU A 250 -11.22 -19.80 -11.26
CA GLU A 250 -11.93 -21.06 -11.49
C GLU A 250 -13.28 -20.86 -12.22
N ALA A 251 -13.85 -21.95 -12.75
CA ALA A 251 -15.22 -21.94 -13.25
C ALA A 251 -16.23 -21.63 -12.12
N PHE A 252 -17.20 -20.76 -12.39
CA PHE A 252 -18.28 -20.47 -11.44
C PHE A 252 -19.21 -21.68 -11.25
N THR A 253 -19.63 -21.93 -10.01
CA THR A 253 -20.62 -22.97 -9.71
C THR A 253 -22.02 -22.57 -10.18
N ALA A 254 -22.86 -23.57 -10.46
CA ALA A 254 -24.27 -23.35 -10.77
C ALA A 254 -25.01 -22.61 -9.65
N GLU A 255 -24.63 -22.84 -8.38
CA GLU A 255 -25.17 -22.12 -7.23
C GLU A 255 -24.80 -20.62 -7.28
N PHE A 256 -23.51 -20.31 -7.48
CA PHE A 256 -23.05 -18.92 -7.54
C PHE A 256 -23.80 -18.14 -8.62
N MET A 257 -23.88 -18.72 -9.83
CA MET A 257 -24.58 -18.10 -10.96
C MET A 257 -26.08 -17.94 -10.68
N ALA A 258 -26.75 -18.94 -10.11
CA ALA A 258 -28.18 -18.88 -9.83
C ALA A 258 -28.51 -17.84 -8.73
N ARG A 259 -27.76 -17.85 -7.61
CA ARG A 259 -27.98 -16.93 -6.49
C ARG A 259 -27.74 -15.48 -6.89
N THR A 260 -26.62 -15.17 -7.55
CA THR A 260 -26.29 -13.80 -8.00
C THR A 260 -27.24 -13.30 -9.10
N ARG A 261 -27.61 -14.14 -10.08
CA ARG A 261 -28.57 -13.77 -11.14
C ARG A 261 -29.93 -13.35 -10.58
N ASN A 262 -30.37 -13.95 -9.47
CA ASN A 262 -31.66 -13.70 -8.84
C ASN A 262 -31.74 -12.37 -8.05
N LEU A 263 -30.61 -11.73 -7.75
CA LEU A 263 -30.58 -10.46 -7.00
C LEU A 263 -30.85 -9.22 -7.86
N THR A 264 -30.72 -9.32 -9.19
CA THR A 264 -30.79 -8.19 -10.10
C THR A 264 -31.60 -8.50 -11.34
N ARG A 265 -32.24 -7.48 -11.92
CA ARG A 265 -32.88 -7.57 -13.24
C ARG A 265 -31.89 -7.32 -14.38
N ALA A 266 -30.76 -6.67 -14.10
CA ALA A 266 -29.71 -6.41 -15.08
C ALA A 266 -29.09 -7.73 -15.59
N PRO A 267 -28.44 -7.75 -16.77
CA PRO A 267 -27.70 -8.93 -17.23
C PRO A 267 -26.53 -9.25 -16.29
N CYS A 268 -26.28 -10.54 -16.05
CA CYS A 268 -25.08 -11.04 -15.38
C CYS A 268 -24.25 -11.86 -16.37
N TYR A 269 -22.94 -11.65 -16.38
CA TYR A 269 -21.96 -12.42 -17.15
C TYR A 269 -20.93 -13.04 -16.19
N TYR A 270 -20.44 -14.23 -16.53
CA TYR A 270 -19.54 -15.02 -15.69
C TYR A 270 -18.38 -15.47 -16.55
N GLU A 271 -17.20 -14.92 -16.29
CA GLU A 271 -15.98 -15.14 -17.08
C GLU A 271 -14.93 -15.85 -16.22
N VAL A 272 -14.27 -16.84 -16.80
CA VAL A 272 -13.05 -17.43 -16.21
C VAL A 272 -11.86 -16.60 -16.68
N VAL A 273 -10.94 -16.27 -15.77
CA VAL A 273 -9.71 -15.55 -16.09
C VAL A 273 -8.81 -16.48 -16.93
N PRO A 274 -8.34 -16.06 -18.13
CA PRO A 274 -7.38 -16.82 -18.92
C PRO A 274 -6.10 -17.05 -18.13
N SER A 275 -5.52 -18.25 -18.22
CA SER A 275 -4.43 -18.64 -17.31
C SER A 275 -3.16 -17.80 -17.55
N GLU A 276 -2.95 -17.27 -18.76
CA GLU A 276 -1.90 -16.31 -19.07
C GLU A 276 -1.97 -15.00 -18.25
N PHE A 277 -3.14 -14.66 -17.69
CA PHE A 277 -3.35 -13.49 -16.83
C PHE A 277 -3.28 -13.83 -15.33
N TRP A 278 -3.20 -15.12 -14.97
CA TRP A 278 -3.24 -15.60 -13.57
C TRP A 278 -2.08 -16.54 -13.20
N GLU A 279 -1.20 -16.90 -14.12
CA GLU A 279 0.01 -17.71 -13.86
C GLU A 279 1.22 -16.86 -13.41
N ILE A 280 2.30 -17.54 -12.99
CA ILE A 280 3.60 -16.91 -12.69
C ILE A 280 4.36 -16.71 -14.01
N PRO A 281 4.81 -15.48 -14.37
CA PRO A 281 5.56 -15.25 -15.60
C PRO A 281 6.94 -15.92 -15.61
N ALA A 282 7.38 -16.39 -16.78
CA ALA A 282 8.64 -17.11 -16.97
C ALA A 282 9.94 -16.30 -16.66
N TRP A 283 9.84 -15.01 -16.32
CA TRP A 283 10.96 -14.19 -15.83
C TRP A 283 10.99 -14.04 -14.29
N ILE A 284 10.06 -14.69 -13.59
CA ILE A 284 10.06 -14.80 -12.13
C ILE A 284 10.82 -16.06 -11.75
N ASP A 285 11.82 -15.91 -10.89
CA ASP A 285 12.50 -17.01 -10.22
C ASP A 285 11.57 -17.53 -9.11
N GLU A 286 10.99 -18.71 -9.32
CA GLU A 286 10.08 -19.35 -8.37
C GLU A 286 10.74 -19.60 -7.02
N GLY A 287 12.01 -19.99 -6.97
CA GLY A 287 12.74 -20.22 -5.72
C GLY A 287 12.88 -18.94 -4.89
N ARG A 288 13.19 -17.82 -5.55
CA ARG A 288 13.20 -16.49 -4.93
C ARG A 288 11.79 -16.06 -4.50
N PHE A 289 10.75 -16.37 -5.29
CA PHE A 289 9.37 -16.07 -4.92
C PHE A 289 8.96 -16.83 -3.65
N MET A 290 9.20 -18.14 -3.57
CA MET A 290 8.89 -18.95 -2.37
C MET A 290 9.61 -18.42 -1.12
N ASN A 291 10.89 -18.08 -1.23
CA ASN A 291 11.63 -17.41 -0.14
C ASN A 291 11.03 -16.04 0.25
N SER A 292 10.41 -15.33 -0.71
CA SER A 292 9.75 -14.05 -0.47
C SER A 292 8.41 -14.22 0.26
N LEU A 293 7.64 -15.27 -0.06
CA LEU A 293 6.41 -15.63 0.65
C LEU A 293 6.68 -15.95 2.13
N ASP A 294 7.71 -16.77 2.40
CA ASP A 294 8.14 -17.12 3.75
C ASP A 294 8.61 -15.89 4.54
N TYR A 295 9.41 -15.02 3.91
CA TYR A 295 9.86 -13.77 4.51
C TYR A 295 8.69 -12.83 4.85
N LEU A 296 7.82 -12.53 3.88
CA LEU A 296 6.67 -11.63 4.03
C LEU A 296 5.66 -12.17 5.07
N GLY A 297 5.43 -13.49 5.09
CA GLY A 297 4.65 -14.15 6.14
C GLY A 297 5.29 -14.00 7.52
N THR A 298 6.60 -14.21 7.64
CA THR A 298 7.36 -14.13 8.89
C THR A 298 7.35 -12.72 9.48
N ILE A 299 7.47 -11.67 8.66
CA ILE A 299 7.39 -10.26 9.12
C ILE A 299 5.95 -9.73 9.27
N GLY A 300 4.94 -10.58 9.03
CA GLY A 300 3.54 -10.21 9.21
C GLY A 300 3.00 -9.20 8.18
N VAL A 301 3.50 -9.23 6.94
CA VAL A 301 2.91 -8.44 5.84
C VAL A 301 1.59 -9.10 5.42
N GLY A 302 0.49 -8.34 5.51
CA GLY A 302 -0.86 -8.85 5.26
C GLY A 302 -1.00 -9.51 3.89
N LYS A 303 -1.38 -10.79 3.89
CA LYS A 303 -1.54 -11.68 2.72
C LYS A 303 -0.27 -11.90 1.86
N GLY A 304 0.91 -11.43 2.29
CA GLY A 304 2.17 -11.58 1.54
C GLY A 304 2.74 -13.01 1.48
N TRP A 305 2.10 -13.98 2.14
CA TRP A 305 2.41 -15.41 2.05
C TRP A 305 1.48 -16.16 1.06
N MET A 306 0.49 -15.48 0.48
CA MET A 306 -0.59 -16.12 -0.28
C MET A 306 -0.40 -15.92 -1.79
N VAL A 307 0.04 -16.95 -2.51
CA VAL A 307 0.28 -16.95 -3.97
C VAL A 307 -0.88 -16.33 -4.77
N SER A 308 -2.12 -16.74 -4.50
CA SER A 308 -3.32 -16.20 -5.18
C SER A 308 -3.57 -14.71 -4.93
N TYR A 309 -3.08 -14.15 -3.82
CA TYR A 309 -3.17 -12.70 -3.57
C TYR A 309 -2.20 -11.91 -4.47
N HIS A 310 -1.01 -12.46 -4.75
CA HIS A 310 -0.06 -11.87 -5.68
C HIS A 310 -0.60 -11.90 -7.12
N HIS A 311 -1.23 -13.00 -7.55
CA HIS A 311 -1.94 -13.08 -8.82
C HIS A 311 -3.11 -12.08 -8.91
N MET A 312 -3.92 -11.96 -7.87
CA MET A 312 -5.02 -10.99 -7.78
C MET A 312 -4.53 -9.54 -7.94
N CYS A 313 -3.46 -9.15 -7.22
CA CYS A 313 -2.89 -7.81 -7.32
C CYS A 313 -2.34 -7.54 -8.73
N ARG A 314 -1.62 -8.50 -9.32
CA ARG A 314 -1.12 -8.40 -10.70
C ARG A 314 -2.25 -8.29 -11.73
N TRP A 315 -3.31 -9.09 -11.58
CA TRP A 315 -4.46 -9.09 -12.48
C TRP A 315 -5.23 -7.76 -12.45
N ASN A 316 -5.52 -7.25 -11.25
CA ASN A 316 -6.15 -5.94 -11.11
C ASN A 316 -5.25 -4.81 -11.61
N SER A 317 -3.92 -4.94 -11.50
CA SER A 317 -2.97 -3.90 -11.94
C SER A 317 -2.79 -3.76 -13.46
N GLY A 318 -3.17 -4.76 -14.27
CA GLY A 318 -2.74 -4.80 -15.68
C GLY A 318 -3.47 -5.76 -16.63
N PHE A 319 -4.47 -6.51 -16.16
CA PHE A 319 -5.17 -7.53 -16.96
C PHE A 319 -6.69 -7.43 -16.98
N PHE A 320 -7.35 -6.94 -15.93
CA PHE A 320 -8.82 -6.90 -15.90
C PHE A 320 -9.42 -6.18 -17.12
N TYR A 321 -8.87 -5.01 -17.49
CA TYR A 321 -9.33 -4.20 -18.62
C TYR A 321 -9.01 -4.83 -20.01
N ARG A 322 -8.25 -5.93 -20.04
CA ARG A 322 -7.92 -6.70 -21.25
C ARG A 322 -8.85 -7.89 -21.47
N MET A 323 -9.71 -8.22 -20.50
CA MET A 323 -10.71 -9.28 -20.60
C MET A 323 -11.67 -9.02 -21.78
N GLU A 324 -11.89 -10.05 -22.61
CA GLU A 324 -12.71 -9.96 -23.84
C GLU A 324 -14.07 -9.30 -23.60
N ARG A 325 -14.76 -9.68 -22.51
CA ARG A 325 -16.06 -9.14 -22.11
C ARG A 325 -16.05 -7.61 -21.89
N LEU A 326 -14.91 -7.01 -21.57
CA LEU A 326 -14.78 -5.56 -21.34
C LEU A 326 -14.38 -4.77 -22.59
N ARG A 327 -13.91 -5.40 -23.68
CA ARG A 327 -13.41 -4.71 -24.89
C ARG A 327 -14.41 -3.71 -25.48
N GLY A 328 -15.70 -4.06 -25.45
CA GLY A 328 -16.79 -3.22 -25.97
C GLY A 328 -17.33 -2.15 -25.00
N LEU A 329 -16.77 -2.04 -23.80
CA LEU A 329 -17.20 -1.10 -22.76
C LEU A 329 -16.21 0.08 -22.65
N ASP A 330 -16.71 1.22 -22.16
CA ASP A 330 -15.94 2.44 -21.93
C ASP A 330 -15.64 2.66 -20.43
N TRP A 331 -16.46 2.09 -19.53
CA TRP A 331 -16.37 2.28 -18.07
C TRP A 331 -16.60 0.99 -17.29
N TYR A 332 -16.09 0.94 -16.06
CA TYR A 332 -16.41 -0.08 -15.07
C TYR A 332 -16.55 0.56 -13.68
N TRP A 333 -17.27 -0.13 -12.79
CA TRP A 333 -17.24 0.11 -11.35
C TRP A 333 -16.89 -1.21 -10.67
N ARG A 334 -15.73 -1.27 -10.02
CA ARG A 334 -15.28 -2.41 -9.23
C ARG A 334 -16.06 -2.50 -7.93
N VAL A 335 -16.55 -3.71 -7.62
CA VAL A 335 -17.27 -4.05 -6.41
C VAL A 335 -16.74 -5.37 -5.87
N GLU A 336 -16.12 -5.34 -4.69
CA GLU A 336 -15.66 -6.52 -3.96
C GLU A 336 -16.80 -7.22 -3.19
N PRO A 337 -16.64 -8.47 -2.74
CA PRO A 337 -17.47 -9.06 -1.69
C PRO A 337 -17.26 -8.35 -0.33
N ASP A 338 -18.20 -8.56 0.60
CA ASP A 338 -18.19 -8.03 1.98
C ASP A 338 -18.04 -6.49 2.10
N VAL A 339 -18.56 -5.75 1.13
CA VAL A 339 -18.67 -4.29 1.19
C VAL A 339 -20.07 -3.84 1.62
N HIS A 340 -20.19 -2.57 2.01
CA HIS A 340 -21.45 -1.94 2.36
C HIS A 340 -21.70 -0.65 1.58
N PHE A 341 -22.96 -0.38 1.26
CA PHE A 341 -23.43 0.85 0.61
C PHE A 341 -24.57 1.46 1.44
N PHE A 342 -24.28 2.54 2.15
CA PHE A 342 -25.18 3.12 3.15
C PHE A 342 -26.14 4.17 2.60
N CYS A 343 -25.73 4.92 1.58
CA CYS A 343 -26.47 6.07 1.05
C CYS A 343 -27.21 5.72 -0.25
N ASN A 344 -28.39 6.30 -0.44
CA ASN A 344 -29.11 6.20 -1.71
C ASN A 344 -28.42 7.06 -2.77
N ILE A 345 -27.90 6.43 -3.83
CA ILE A 345 -27.26 7.14 -4.94
C ILE A 345 -28.34 7.44 -5.99
N ASN A 346 -28.63 8.71 -6.19
CA ASN A 346 -29.76 9.19 -6.98
C ASN A 346 -29.35 9.76 -8.34
N TYR A 347 -28.23 9.31 -8.91
CA TYR A 347 -27.78 9.71 -10.24
C TYR A 347 -27.08 8.58 -11.02
N ASP A 348 -27.08 8.67 -12.34
CA ASP A 348 -26.34 7.77 -13.25
C ASP A 348 -24.83 8.06 -13.14
N VAL A 349 -24.13 7.33 -12.28
CA VAL A 349 -22.71 7.52 -11.95
C VAL A 349 -21.81 7.47 -13.20
N PHE A 350 -22.02 6.52 -14.11
CA PHE A 350 -21.22 6.43 -15.33
C PHE A 350 -21.47 7.59 -16.31
N ARG A 351 -22.69 8.15 -16.30
CA ARG A 351 -23.02 9.33 -17.09
C ARG A 351 -22.39 10.58 -16.47
N PHE A 352 -22.44 10.72 -15.15
CA PHE A 352 -21.73 11.78 -14.43
C PHE A 352 -20.23 11.77 -14.77
N MET A 353 -19.58 10.60 -14.69
CA MET A 353 -18.17 10.45 -15.07
C MET A 353 -17.90 10.89 -16.52
N ARG A 354 -18.64 10.35 -17.49
CA ARG A 354 -18.48 10.66 -18.91
C ARG A 354 -18.71 12.13 -19.23
N ASP A 355 -19.82 12.70 -18.75
CA ASP A 355 -20.29 14.04 -19.14
C ASP A 355 -19.54 15.15 -18.38
N ASN A 356 -18.78 14.81 -17.32
CA ASN A 356 -17.80 15.71 -16.67
C ASN A 356 -16.35 15.45 -17.14
N HIS A 357 -16.14 14.60 -18.15
CA HIS A 357 -14.82 14.22 -18.68
C HIS A 357 -13.87 13.60 -17.63
N LEU A 358 -14.42 13.01 -16.56
CA LEU A 358 -13.66 12.33 -15.50
C LEU A 358 -13.14 10.98 -15.99
N LYS A 359 -11.99 10.52 -15.51
CA LYS A 359 -11.35 9.25 -15.92
C LYS A 359 -11.22 8.24 -14.78
N TYR A 360 -11.08 8.71 -13.55
CA TYR A 360 -10.90 7.86 -12.37
C TYR A 360 -11.71 8.42 -11.19
N GLY A 361 -12.38 7.54 -10.45
CA GLY A 361 -13.26 7.89 -9.35
C GLY A 361 -13.08 6.94 -8.18
N PHE A 362 -12.91 7.50 -6.98
CA PHE A 362 -12.61 6.75 -5.76
C PHE A 362 -13.45 7.24 -4.57
N ASN A 363 -13.56 6.41 -3.53
CA ASN A 363 -14.30 6.76 -2.30
C ASN A 363 -13.41 6.89 -1.05
N MET A 364 -12.26 6.23 -0.99
CA MET A 364 -11.33 6.32 0.14
C MET A 364 -9.89 6.50 -0.33
N ASN A 365 -9.12 7.29 0.41
CA ASN A 365 -7.67 7.16 0.41
C ASN A 365 -7.23 6.43 1.68
N ILE A 366 -6.29 5.51 1.54
CA ILE A 366 -5.67 4.78 2.64
C ILE A 366 -4.15 4.97 2.63
N LEU A 367 -3.55 4.65 3.78
CA LEU A 367 -2.13 4.44 3.97
C LEU A 367 -1.93 2.92 4.10
N ASP A 368 -1.05 2.33 3.29
CA ASP A 368 -0.77 0.88 3.26
C ASP A 368 0.65 0.59 3.74
N ASP A 369 0.90 -0.64 4.18
CA ASP A 369 2.13 -1.07 4.83
C ASP A 369 3.33 -1.01 3.88
N ALA A 370 4.22 -0.04 4.13
CA ALA A 370 5.42 0.23 3.35
C ALA A 370 6.29 -1.02 3.08
N ARG A 371 6.27 -2.00 4.00
CA ARG A 371 7.02 -3.25 3.93
C ARG A 371 6.59 -4.15 2.77
N SER A 372 5.40 -3.91 2.20
CA SER A 372 4.85 -4.69 1.09
C SER A 372 5.30 -4.22 -0.31
N PHE A 373 5.85 -3.01 -0.45
CA PHE A 373 6.29 -2.46 -1.74
C PHE A 373 7.55 -1.59 -1.66
N PRO A 374 8.61 -1.98 -0.91
CA PRO A 374 9.78 -1.13 -0.68
C PRO A 374 10.52 -0.66 -1.95
N SER A 375 10.46 -1.36 -3.09
CA SER A 375 11.12 -0.90 -4.32
C SER A 375 10.19 -0.24 -5.35
N LEU A 376 8.86 -0.26 -5.15
CA LEU A 376 7.88 0.25 -6.11
C LEU A 376 8.16 1.70 -6.52
N TRP A 377 8.37 2.60 -5.56
CA TRP A 377 8.64 4.01 -5.88
C TRP A 377 9.97 4.21 -6.62
N ALA A 378 11.02 3.46 -6.29
CA ALA A 378 12.28 3.51 -7.02
C ALA A 378 12.11 3.05 -8.49
N LYS A 379 11.30 2.00 -8.71
CA LYS A 379 10.95 1.50 -10.05
C LYS A 379 10.08 2.48 -10.83
N THR A 380 9.16 3.16 -10.15
CA THR A 380 8.29 4.21 -10.70
C THR A 380 9.09 5.43 -11.15
N ARG A 381 9.99 5.94 -10.29
CA ARG A 381 10.92 7.03 -10.65
C ARG A 381 11.80 6.68 -11.84
N ALA A 382 12.30 5.45 -11.89
CA ALA A 382 13.09 4.97 -13.02
C ALA A 382 12.28 4.93 -14.33
N PHE A 383 11.02 4.47 -14.28
CA PHE A 383 10.10 4.52 -15.43
C PHE A 383 9.85 5.95 -15.90
N ALA A 384 9.46 6.84 -14.98
CA ALA A 384 9.15 8.24 -15.28
C ALA A 384 10.35 8.99 -15.87
N LYS A 385 11.56 8.74 -15.35
CA LYS A 385 12.82 9.28 -15.88
C LYS A 385 13.15 8.74 -17.27
N ALA A 386 12.85 7.48 -17.55
CA ALA A 386 13.09 6.86 -18.85
C ALA A 386 12.03 7.27 -19.91
N ASN A 387 10.81 7.58 -19.47
CA ASN A 387 9.66 7.87 -20.35
C ASN A 387 8.99 9.21 -20.01
N PRO A 388 9.71 10.35 -19.97
CA PRO A 388 9.13 11.63 -19.58
C PRO A 388 8.02 12.11 -20.54
N HIS A 389 8.05 11.64 -21.79
CA HIS A 389 7.04 11.91 -22.81
C HIS A 389 5.67 11.24 -22.57
N LEU A 390 5.59 10.26 -21.64
CA LEU A 390 4.32 9.62 -21.24
C LEU A 390 3.67 10.32 -20.04
N LEU A 391 4.38 11.22 -19.35
CA LEU A 391 3.84 11.94 -18.20
C LEU A 391 2.86 13.02 -18.68
N HIS A 392 1.72 13.14 -18.02
CA HIS A 392 0.77 14.22 -18.33
C HIS A 392 1.37 15.58 -17.90
N PRO A 393 1.25 16.67 -18.69
CA PRO A 393 1.85 17.96 -18.30
C PRO A 393 1.29 18.56 -17.02
N GLU A 394 0.04 18.22 -16.67
CA GLU A 394 -0.64 18.61 -15.43
C GLU A 394 -0.61 17.48 -14.37
N ALA A 395 0.34 16.54 -14.46
CA ALA A 395 0.51 15.47 -13.48
C ALA A 395 0.87 16.02 -12.08
N ASP A 396 0.08 15.67 -11.07
CA ASP A 396 0.28 16.09 -9.67
C ASP A 396 0.61 14.89 -8.77
N LEU A 397 1.91 14.69 -8.54
CA LEU A 397 2.43 13.75 -7.54
C LEU A 397 2.74 14.43 -6.19
N SER A 398 2.51 15.73 -6.02
CA SER A 398 2.97 16.45 -4.81
C SER A 398 2.36 15.89 -3.52
N TRP A 399 1.08 15.53 -3.56
CA TRP A 399 0.33 14.89 -2.47
C TRP A 399 0.73 13.43 -2.18
N LEU A 400 1.60 12.84 -3.01
CA LEU A 400 2.16 11.49 -2.84
C LEU A 400 3.58 11.52 -2.27
N LEU A 401 4.22 12.69 -2.09
CA LEU A 401 5.66 12.78 -1.84
C LEU A 401 6.01 13.58 -0.58
N ASP A 402 6.74 12.97 0.37
CA ASP A 402 7.51 13.68 1.40
C ASP A 402 8.98 13.71 0.94
N ARG A 403 9.50 14.90 0.60
CA ARG A 403 10.89 15.11 0.14
C ARG A 403 11.31 14.25 -1.06
N GLY A 404 10.37 13.95 -1.96
CA GLY A 404 10.63 13.13 -3.15
C GLY A 404 10.63 11.62 -2.92
N GLU A 405 10.31 11.16 -1.70
CA GLU A 405 9.98 9.77 -1.40
C GLU A 405 8.47 9.57 -1.28
N TYR A 406 7.97 8.42 -1.75
CA TYR A 406 6.56 8.07 -1.69
C TYR A 406 6.08 7.99 -0.24
N ASN A 407 5.00 8.71 0.07
CA ASN A 407 4.37 8.73 1.39
C ASN A 407 3.42 7.54 1.62
N ASN A 408 3.28 6.66 0.62
CA ASN A 408 2.45 5.46 0.61
C ASN A 408 0.93 5.70 0.71
N CYS A 409 0.49 6.94 0.44
CA CYS A 409 -0.92 7.24 0.26
C CYS A 409 -1.42 6.69 -1.08
N GLN A 410 -2.54 5.96 -1.05
CA GLN A 410 -3.15 5.39 -2.24
C GLN A 410 -4.67 5.58 -2.25
N PHE A 411 -5.28 5.63 -3.43
CA PHE A 411 -6.71 5.41 -3.60
C PHE A 411 -7.01 3.94 -3.26
N PHE A 412 -8.09 3.67 -2.53
CA PHE A 412 -8.43 2.29 -2.15
C PHE A 412 -9.27 1.63 -3.25
N SER A 413 -8.61 0.85 -4.11
CA SER A 413 -9.14 0.32 -5.37
C SER A 413 -10.31 -0.67 -5.26
N ASN A 414 -10.72 -1.10 -4.07
CA ASN A 414 -11.97 -1.88 -3.89
C ASN A 414 -13.24 -1.07 -4.20
N PHE A 415 -13.16 0.26 -4.12
CA PHE A 415 -14.11 1.18 -4.73
C PHE A 415 -13.38 1.95 -5.81
N GLU A 416 -13.68 1.59 -7.06
CA GLU A 416 -13.03 2.21 -8.22
C GLU A 416 -14.02 2.31 -9.36
N ILE A 417 -14.26 3.53 -9.84
CA ILE A 417 -15.07 3.82 -11.03
C ILE A 417 -14.12 4.42 -12.05
N GLY A 418 -13.75 3.64 -13.08
CA GLY A 418 -12.69 4.00 -14.00
C GLY A 418 -13.11 3.96 -15.47
N SER A 419 -12.41 4.74 -16.29
CA SER A 419 -12.46 4.61 -17.74
C SER A 419 -11.60 3.42 -18.18
N LEU A 420 -12.20 2.46 -18.89
CA LEU A 420 -11.46 1.36 -19.52
C LEU A 420 -10.54 1.84 -20.64
N ARG A 421 -10.78 3.04 -21.19
CA ARG A 421 -9.96 3.62 -22.25
C ARG A 421 -8.64 4.14 -21.71
N PHE A 422 -8.65 4.78 -20.53
CA PHE A 422 -7.43 5.19 -19.83
C PHE A 422 -6.45 4.03 -19.62
N TRP A 423 -6.92 2.91 -19.07
CA TRP A 423 -6.07 1.75 -18.78
C TRP A 423 -5.51 1.08 -20.04
N ARG A 424 -6.32 0.96 -21.10
CA ARG A 424 -5.90 0.42 -22.39
C ARG A 424 -4.96 1.36 -23.16
N GLY A 425 -5.07 2.67 -22.95
CA GLY A 425 -4.47 3.69 -23.81
C GLY A 425 -5.31 4.05 -25.03
N ASP A 426 -6.59 3.68 -25.05
CA ASP A 426 -7.53 3.95 -26.16
C ASP A 426 -8.07 5.41 -26.11
N ASP A 427 -7.52 6.26 -25.25
CA ASP A 427 -7.97 7.65 -25.05
C ASP A 427 -7.06 8.65 -25.78
N GLU A 428 -7.70 9.50 -26.58
CA GLU A 428 -7.12 10.71 -27.15
C GLU A 428 -7.54 11.90 -26.26
N GLU A 429 -6.57 12.67 -25.74
CA GLU A 429 -6.82 13.93 -25.01
C GLU A 429 -6.03 15.06 -25.66
N ASP A 430 -6.73 16.15 -26.01
CA ASP A 430 -6.16 17.35 -26.66
C ASP A 430 -5.32 17.04 -27.91
N GLY A 431 -5.71 16.02 -28.68
CA GLY A 431 -4.99 15.57 -29.88
C GLY A 431 -3.71 14.77 -29.58
N ARG A 432 -3.49 14.37 -28.33
CA ARG A 432 -2.40 13.47 -27.93
C ARG A 432 -2.92 12.06 -27.69
N ASP A 433 -2.28 11.11 -28.35
CA ASP A 433 -2.34 9.69 -28.03
C ASP A 433 -1.68 9.46 -26.66
N LEU A 434 -2.44 8.99 -25.66
CA LEU A 434 -1.88 8.57 -24.37
C LEU A 434 -1.04 7.28 -24.50
N GLY A 435 -1.05 6.63 -25.66
CA GLY A 435 -0.02 5.72 -26.13
C GLY A 435 0.17 4.49 -25.25
N GLY A 436 -0.88 4.04 -24.56
CA GLY A 436 -0.79 2.97 -23.57
C GLY A 436 0.13 3.29 -22.39
N ALA A 437 0.20 4.54 -21.91
CA ALA A 437 1.08 4.93 -20.80
C ALA A 437 0.94 4.04 -19.56
N HIS A 438 -0.29 3.71 -19.15
CA HIS A 438 -0.55 2.74 -18.09
C HIS A 438 -0.02 1.35 -18.43
N GLN A 439 -0.35 0.79 -19.60
CA GLN A 439 0.12 -0.54 -20.02
C GLN A 439 1.65 -0.62 -20.03
N LYS A 440 2.35 0.40 -20.57
CA LYS A 440 3.82 0.49 -20.58
C LYS A 440 4.41 0.54 -19.17
N TYR A 441 3.74 1.24 -18.26
CA TYR A 441 4.12 1.30 -16.84
C TYR A 441 3.90 -0.04 -16.14
N PHE A 442 2.74 -0.69 -16.37
CA PHE A 442 2.47 -2.03 -15.88
C PHE A 442 3.51 -3.03 -16.39
N ASP A 443 3.80 -3.05 -17.70
CA ASP A 443 4.78 -3.97 -18.30
C ASP A 443 6.18 -3.79 -17.68
N TRP A 444 6.58 -2.55 -17.37
CA TRP A 444 7.83 -2.23 -16.69
C TRP A 444 7.88 -2.75 -15.23
N LEU A 445 6.75 -2.63 -14.52
CA LEU A 445 6.59 -3.15 -13.16
C LEU A 445 6.57 -4.69 -13.16
N ASP A 446 5.83 -5.31 -14.06
CA ASP A 446 5.68 -6.77 -14.18
C ASP A 446 7.03 -7.43 -14.55
N ARG A 447 7.78 -6.84 -15.48
CA ARG A 447 9.17 -7.20 -15.79
C ARG A 447 10.14 -7.03 -14.61
N SER A 448 9.83 -6.14 -13.66
CA SER A 448 10.63 -5.96 -12.45
C SER A 448 10.35 -7.01 -11.36
N GLY A 449 9.26 -7.78 -11.48
CA GLY A 449 8.91 -8.89 -10.61
C GLY A 449 8.43 -8.53 -9.20
N GLY A 450 8.17 -7.25 -8.92
CA GLY A 450 7.73 -6.79 -7.59
C GLY A 450 6.33 -7.23 -7.18
N PHE A 451 5.50 -7.70 -8.13
CA PHE A 451 4.26 -8.42 -7.80
C PHE A 451 4.50 -9.78 -7.13
N TYR A 452 5.72 -10.34 -7.21
CA TYR A 452 6.07 -11.66 -6.65
C TYR A 452 7.16 -11.57 -5.58
N TYR A 453 8.28 -10.88 -5.87
CA TYR A 453 9.38 -10.71 -4.91
C TYR A 453 9.05 -9.73 -3.76
N GLU A 454 8.01 -8.92 -3.95
CA GLU A 454 7.36 -8.07 -2.96
C GLU A 454 5.84 -8.34 -3.05
N ARG A 455 5.01 -7.61 -2.30
CA ARG A 455 3.54 -7.71 -2.35
C ARG A 455 2.94 -6.40 -2.87
N TRP A 456 3.34 -6.00 -4.07
CA TRP A 456 2.78 -4.82 -4.75
C TRP A 456 1.27 -5.01 -4.96
N GLY A 457 0.47 -4.15 -4.32
CA GLY A 457 -0.96 -4.10 -4.55
C GLY A 457 -1.31 -3.37 -5.84
N ASP A 458 -2.51 -3.59 -6.35
CA ASP A 458 -3.09 -2.79 -7.44
C ASP A 458 -3.38 -1.34 -7.02
N ALA A 459 -3.86 -1.11 -5.79
CA ALA A 459 -4.12 0.23 -5.24
C ALA A 459 -2.94 1.24 -5.40
N PRO A 460 -1.70 0.95 -4.97
CA PRO A 460 -0.57 1.87 -5.18
C PRO A 460 -0.16 1.98 -6.65
N VAL A 461 -0.27 0.90 -7.44
CA VAL A 461 0.06 0.91 -8.88
C VAL A 461 -0.92 1.81 -9.65
N HIS A 462 -2.23 1.67 -9.40
CA HIS A 462 -3.28 2.52 -9.95
C HIS A 462 -3.11 3.97 -9.50
N THR A 463 -2.81 4.22 -8.22
CA THR A 463 -2.59 5.58 -7.70
C THR A 463 -1.44 6.28 -8.41
N LEU A 464 -0.28 5.62 -8.51
CA LEU A 464 0.90 6.18 -9.18
C LEU A 464 0.65 6.37 -10.69
N SER A 465 -0.06 5.43 -11.33
CA SER A 465 -0.47 5.54 -12.74
C SER A 465 -1.40 6.74 -12.97
N VAL A 466 -2.44 6.90 -12.16
CA VAL A 466 -3.38 8.02 -12.21
C VAL A 466 -2.65 9.35 -11.99
N ALA A 467 -1.78 9.44 -10.98
CA ALA A 467 -1.06 10.67 -10.66
C ALA A 467 -0.01 11.07 -11.71
N MET A 468 0.56 10.11 -12.46
CA MET A 468 1.53 10.37 -13.54
C MET A 468 0.88 10.67 -14.90
N PHE A 469 -0.25 10.04 -15.20
CA PHE A 469 -0.81 10.01 -16.56
C PHE A 469 -2.16 10.71 -16.70
N LEU A 470 -2.78 11.16 -15.60
CA LEU A 470 -4.00 11.96 -15.63
C LEU A 470 -3.79 13.33 -14.95
N PRO A 471 -4.43 14.38 -15.46
CA PRO A 471 -4.55 15.65 -14.76
C PRO A 471 -5.53 15.50 -13.59
N LYS A 472 -5.23 16.13 -12.45
CA LYS A 472 -6.03 16.03 -11.21
C LYS A 472 -7.52 16.38 -11.41
N ARG A 473 -7.85 17.26 -12.36
CA ARG A 473 -9.22 17.65 -12.75
C ARG A 473 -10.10 16.48 -13.25
N GLN A 474 -9.49 15.39 -13.74
CA GLN A 474 -10.20 14.19 -14.20
C GLN A 474 -10.36 13.12 -13.11
N VAL A 475 -9.90 13.38 -11.89
CA VAL A 475 -9.97 12.46 -10.76
C VAL A 475 -11.06 12.92 -9.80
N TRP A 476 -12.03 12.06 -9.51
CA TRP A 476 -13.19 12.38 -8.69
C TRP A 476 -13.20 11.66 -7.34
N PHE A 477 -13.62 12.39 -6.30
CA PHE A 477 -13.84 11.85 -4.97
C PHE A 477 -15.35 11.72 -4.70
N PHE A 478 -15.83 10.49 -4.66
CA PHE A 478 -17.22 10.13 -4.36
C PHE A 478 -17.52 10.19 -2.85
N GLY A 479 -17.26 11.35 -2.24
CA GLY A 479 -17.53 11.61 -0.81
C GLY A 479 -19.01 11.72 -0.45
N ASP A 480 -19.90 11.68 -1.44
CA ASP A 480 -21.36 11.57 -1.31
C ASP A 480 -21.84 10.11 -1.17
N VAL A 481 -20.99 9.13 -1.48
CA VAL A 481 -21.29 7.71 -1.38
C VAL A 481 -20.85 7.17 -0.02
N GLY A 482 -21.81 6.86 0.86
CA GLY A 482 -21.51 6.13 2.09
C GLY A 482 -21.11 4.69 1.78
N TYR A 483 -19.87 4.32 2.10
CA TYR A 483 -19.27 3.04 1.74
C TYR A 483 -18.31 2.52 2.82
N GLN A 484 -18.19 1.20 2.93
CA GLN A 484 -17.26 0.52 3.85
C GLN A 484 -16.70 -0.74 3.20
N HIS A 485 -15.41 -0.98 3.44
CA HIS A 485 -14.71 -2.23 3.14
C HIS A 485 -13.86 -2.63 4.36
N GLY A 486 -14.27 -3.69 5.06
CA GLY A 486 -13.64 -4.12 6.31
C GLY A 486 -13.73 -3.05 7.41
N ILE A 487 -12.58 -2.62 7.94
CA ILE A 487 -12.48 -1.64 9.05
C ILE A 487 -12.39 -0.17 8.59
N ASN A 488 -12.38 0.08 7.28
CA ASN A 488 -12.33 1.41 6.67
C ASN A 488 -13.72 1.76 6.12
N SER A 489 -14.24 2.92 6.52
CA SER A 489 -15.58 3.40 6.17
C SER A 489 -15.59 4.91 6.04
N VAL A 490 -16.34 5.41 5.06
CA VAL A 490 -16.67 6.82 4.91
C VAL A 490 -18.19 6.94 4.84
N CYS A 491 -18.76 7.80 5.70
CA CYS A 491 -20.17 8.13 5.71
C CYS A 491 -20.34 9.66 5.59
N PRO A 492 -21.05 10.17 4.56
CA PRO A 492 -21.28 11.60 4.39
C PRO A 492 -22.06 12.20 5.56
N ARG A 493 -21.58 13.31 6.13
CA ARG A 493 -22.29 14.02 7.22
C ARG A 493 -23.46 14.83 6.68
N GLY A 494 -24.46 15.08 7.54
CA GLY A 494 -25.64 15.87 7.20
C GLY A 494 -26.62 15.18 6.23
N LYS A 495 -26.50 13.86 6.02
CA LYS A 495 -27.37 13.04 5.16
C LYS A 495 -28.25 12.08 5.97
N GLU A 496 -28.67 12.51 7.16
CA GLU A 496 -29.56 11.77 8.05
C GLU A 496 -30.87 11.40 7.31
N GLY A 497 -31.31 10.14 7.44
CA GLY A 497 -32.45 9.60 6.71
C GLY A 497 -32.21 9.26 5.22
N VAL A 498 -31.14 9.75 4.61
CA VAL A 498 -30.70 9.38 3.24
C VAL A 498 -29.63 8.28 3.27
N CYS A 499 -28.79 8.31 4.30
CA CYS A 499 -27.76 7.32 4.60
C CYS A 499 -28.12 6.47 5.83
N ALA A 500 -27.79 5.18 5.80
CA ALA A 500 -27.91 4.25 6.92
C ALA A 500 -26.56 4.04 7.64
N CYS A 501 -25.90 5.14 7.98
CA CYS A 501 -24.64 5.18 8.73
C CYS A 501 -24.55 6.51 9.49
N ASP A 502 -23.78 6.53 10.58
CA ASP A 502 -23.44 7.76 11.28
C ASP A 502 -22.35 8.53 10.52
N GLY A 503 -22.52 9.83 10.34
CA GLY A 503 -21.61 10.66 9.55
C GLY A 503 -20.19 10.68 10.11
N SER A 504 -19.22 10.18 9.33
CA SER A 504 -17.83 10.00 9.74
C SER A 504 -16.99 11.24 9.41
N ARG A 505 -15.72 11.24 9.82
CA ARG A 505 -14.74 12.13 9.17
C ARG A 505 -14.38 11.60 7.78
N VAL A 506 -14.06 12.52 6.86
CA VAL A 506 -13.61 12.19 5.49
C VAL A 506 -12.31 11.37 5.47
N ASP A 507 -11.50 11.50 6.51
CA ASP A 507 -10.20 10.85 6.69
C ASP A 507 -10.19 9.83 7.84
N GLU A 508 -11.36 9.36 8.27
CA GLU A 508 -11.46 8.44 9.39
C GLU A 508 -10.83 7.08 9.08
N GLY A 509 -9.93 6.64 9.96
CA GLY A 509 -9.33 5.31 9.87
C GLY A 509 -8.36 5.11 8.71
N PHE A 510 -7.97 6.13 7.95
CA PHE A 510 -7.15 6.00 6.74
C PHE A 510 -5.84 5.20 6.93
N TYR A 511 -5.29 5.13 8.15
CA TYR A 511 -4.08 4.39 8.51
C TYR A 511 -4.33 3.02 9.17
N LYS A 512 -5.58 2.56 9.34
CA LYS A 512 -5.93 1.32 10.08
C LYS A 512 -5.31 0.05 9.47
N LEU A 513 -4.86 0.11 8.20
CA LEU A 513 -4.18 -0.99 7.51
C LEU A 513 -2.67 -1.04 7.78
N VAL A 514 -2.09 -0.01 8.40
CA VAL A 514 -0.67 0.02 8.77
C VAL A 514 -0.50 -0.57 10.17
N PRO A 515 0.20 -1.71 10.32
CA PRO A 515 0.48 -2.31 11.62
C PRO A 515 1.47 -1.46 12.42
N LEU A 516 1.45 -1.57 13.76
CA LEU A 516 2.32 -0.80 14.67
C LEU A 516 3.81 -1.08 14.43
N GLU A 517 4.13 -2.26 13.93
CA GLU A 517 5.46 -2.76 13.61
C GLU A 517 5.98 -2.23 12.25
N SER A 518 5.15 -1.55 11.46
CA SER A 518 5.62 -0.96 10.20
C SER A 518 6.52 0.25 10.51
N PRO A 519 7.76 0.32 9.96
CA PRO A 519 8.69 1.45 10.15
C PRO A 519 8.24 2.73 9.41
N GLN A 520 7.02 2.73 8.90
CA GLN A 520 6.45 3.76 8.05
C GLN A 520 6.20 5.05 8.82
N ARG A 521 6.84 6.12 8.35
CA ARG A 521 6.52 7.47 8.80
C ARG A 521 5.13 7.84 8.28
N LYS A 522 4.16 7.99 9.19
CA LYS A 522 2.85 8.57 8.83
C LYS A 522 3.06 9.98 8.26
N PRO A 523 2.37 10.36 7.17
CA PRO A 523 2.51 11.68 6.57
C PRO A 523 2.08 12.82 7.51
N GLY A 524 2.46 14.06 7.17
CA GLY A 524 2.12 15.27 7.92
C GLY A 524 0.60 15.51 8.02
N ASP A 525 -0.08 15.37 6.89
CA ASP A 525 -1.54 15.41 6.76
C ASP A 525 -2.09 14.08 6.22
N THR A 526 -3.39 13.85 6.33
CA THR A 526 -4.02 12.60 5.88
C THR A 526 -4.13 12.54 4.35
N CYS A 527 -4.09 11.33 3.80
CA CYS A 527 -3.96 11.10 2.35
C CYS A 527 -5.02 11.82 1.51
N ILE A 528 -6.30 11.70 1.90
CA ILE A 528 -7.40 12.41 1.24
C ILE A 528 -7.27 13.93 1.34
N ARG A 529 -6.75 14.47 2.45
CA ARG A 529 -6.61 15.93 2.63
C ARG A 529 -5.46 16.52 1.83
N GLN A 530 -4.35 15.79 1.68
CA GLN A 530 -3.29 16.17 0.75
C GLN A 530 -3.80 16.18 -0.69
N TRP A 531 -4.63 15.18 -1.07
CA TRP A 531 -5.26 15.19 -2.38
C TRP A 531 -6.26 16.35 -2.55
N LEU A 532 -7.12 16.62 -1.55
CA LEU A 532 -8.13 17.69 -1.60
C LEU A 532 -7.53 19.10 -1.61
N GLY A 533 -6.46 19.34 -0.84
CA GLY A 533 -5.73 20.60 -0.77
C GLY A 533 -6.51 21.78 -0.16
N GLY A 534 -5.86 22.95 -0.15
CA GLY A 534 -6.46 24.23 0.28
C GLY A 534 -7.07 24.16 1.68
N GLU A 535 -8.31 24.62 1.82
CA GLU A 535 -9.08 24.63 3.08
C GLU A 535 -9.15 23.28 3.80
N TRP A 536 -9.02 22.15 3.10
CA TRP A 536 -9.05 20.82 3.72
C TRP A 536 -7.83 20.51 4.58
N LEU A 537 -6.73 21.25 4.39
CA LEU A 537 -5.52 21.19 5.20
C LEU A 537 -5.57 22.13 6.43
N ARG A 538 -6.51 23.08 6.48
CA ARG A 538 -6.58 24.08 7.55
C ARG A 538 -6.87 23.44 8.90
N LYS A 539 -6.05 23.78 9.89
CA LYS A 539 -6.15 23.35 11.28
C LYS A 539 -6.89 24.38 12.14
N ARG A 540 -7.47 23.93 13.25
CA ARG A 540 -8.00 24.78 14.32
C ARG A 540 -6.87 25.58 14.96
N GLU A 541 -7.15 26.84 15.30
CA GLU A 541 -6.17 27.71 15.96
C GLU A 541 -5.71 27.11 17.30
N GLY A 542 -4.41 27.21 17.60
CA GLY A 542 -3.80 26.62 18.80
C GLY A 542 -3.63 25.09 18.78
N TRP A 543 -4.17 24.37 17.79
CA TRP A 543 -3.98 22.92 17.68
C TRP A 543 -2.53 22.56 17.36
N ARG A 544 -2.03 21.51 18.02
CA ARG A 544 -0.70 20.93 17.78
C ARG A 544 -0.79 19.41 17.78
N ARG A 545 -0.23 18.79 16.75
CA ARG A 545 -0.26 17.33 16.53
C ARG A 545 0.38 16.56 17.69
N GLU A 546 1.50 17.07 18.18
CA GLU A 546 2.31 16.46 19.24
C GLU A 546 1.55 16.45 20.57
N VAL A 547 0.73 17.48 20.81
CA VAL A 547 -0.13 17.58 22.00
C VAL A 547 -1.27 16.57 21.90
N GLU A 548 -1.95 16.48 20.76
CA GLU A 548 -3.02 15.50 20.56
C GLU A 548 -2.52 14.05 20.72
N VAL A 549 -1.39 13.70 20.10
CA VAL A 549 -0.74 12.39 20.27
C VAL A 549 -0.33 12.15 21.72
N GLY A 550 0.16 13.18 22.41
CA GLY A 550 0.49 13.12 23.84
C GLY A 550 -0.70 12.83 24.76
N PHE A 551 -1.93 13.15 24.33
CA PHE A 551 -3.18 12.79 25.00
C PHE A 551 -3.84 11.50 24.46
N GLY A 552 -3.15 10.74 23.60
CA GLY A 552 -3.62 9.46 23.07
C GLY A 552 -4.48 9.56 21.81
N GLY A 553 -4.58 10.73 21.18
CA GLY A 553 -5.21 10.88 19.86
C GLY A 553 -4.32 10.39 18.71
N ASP A 554 -4.86 10.33 17.50
CA ASP A 554 -4.15 9.81 16.32
C ASP A 554 -3.18 10.81 15.68
N GLY A 555 -3.26 12.09 16.07
CA GLY A 555 -2.48 13.19 15.54
C GLY A 555 -3.10 13.85 14.32
N PHE A 556 -4.37 13.57 14.04
CA PHE A 556 -5.11 14.05 12.88
C PHE A 556 -6.44 14.71 13.25
N GLY A 557 -6.81 14.84 14.52
CA GLY A 557 -8.01 15.57 14.98
C GLY A 557 -8.04 17.08 14.70
N GLY A 558 -6.95 17.67 14.21
CA GLY A 558 -6.77 19.12 14.13
C GLY A 558 -7.56 19.90 13.08
N TYR A 559 -8.13 19.25 12.06
CA TYR A 559 -8.69 19.97 10.90
C TYR A 559 -10.00 20.72 11.22
N VAL A 560 -10.30 21.74 10.40
CA VAL A 560 -11.56 22.50 10.52
C VAL A 560 -12.69 21.90 9.70
N LEU A 561 -12.41 21.38 8.49
CA LEU A 561 -13.41 20.71 7.66
C LEU A 561 -13.46 19.21 7.98
N GLU A 562 -14.61 18.69 8.40
CA GLU A 562 -14.74 17.28 8.81
C GLU A 562 -15.31 16.36 7.72
N GLY A 563 -16.16 16.87 6.81
CA GLY A 563 -16.70 16.11 5.66
C GLY A 563 -18.22 16.20 5.51
N GLY A 564 -18.72 17.31 4.94
CA GLY A 564 -20.13 17.50 4.60
C GLY A 564 -20.30 18.69 3.65
N GLU A 565 -21.46 18.81 3.01
CA GLU A 565 -21.83 20.00 2.24
C GLU A 565 -22.09 21.17 3.19
N ASP A 566 -21.04 21.93 3.52
CA ASP A 566 -20.94 23.31 3.04
C ASP A 566 -19.62 23.98 3.45
N GLY A 567 -18.94 24.53 2.43
CA GLY A 567 -17.82 25.46 2.62
C GLY A 567 -18.26 26.90 2.88
N SER A 568 -19.57 27.16 2.96
CA SER A 568 -20.12 28.42 3.45
C SER A 568 -20.20 28.39 4.97
N GLY A 569 -19.22 28.99 5.63
CA GLY A 569 -19.29 29.23 7.07
C GLY A 569 -20.39 30.25 7.39
N GLU A 570 -21.51 29.80 7.94
CA GLU A 570 -22.34 30.65 8.77
C GLU A 570 -21.83 30.63 10.21
N ARG A 571 -21.70 31.83 10.78
CA ARG A 571 -21.32 32.02 12.19
C ARG A 571 -22.53 31.73 13.06
N GLY A 572 -22.59 30.51 13.62
CA GLY A 572 -23.39 30.25 14.81
C GLY A 572 -22.72 30.84 16.06
N GLY A 573 -23.02 32.10 16.39
CA GLY A 573 -23.19 32.46 17.80
C GLY A 573 -24.48 31.80 18.31
N VAL A 574 -24.64 31.45 19.58
CA VAL A 574 -24.12 32.08 20.81
C VAL A 574 -23.62 31.03 21.80
#